data_AF-A0A7C6P0B0-F1
#
_entry.id   AF-A0A7C6P0B0-F1
#
_cell.length_a   1.000
_cell.length_b   1.000
_cell.length_c   1.000
_cell.angle_alpha   90.00
_cell.angle_beta   90.00
_cell.angle_gamma   90.00
#
_symmetry.space_group_name_H-M   'P 1'
#
loop_
_entity.id
_entity.type
_entity.pdbx_description
1 polymer ?
#
loop_
_entity_poly.entity_id
_entity_poly.type
_entity_poly.pdbx_seq_one_letter_code
_entity_poly.pdbx_strand_id
1 'polypeptide(L)'
;MEKIKIGTNEFELVVNGITDRDKSRSFTIASEAQYAEIEAAFADTSNIKVVSEGGEVLTAYLDGVGLKSIRRDYEAGTYTIEVSTDAMVVELKEIRALLAAQAQ
;
A
#
# COMPACT_ATOMS: atom_id res chain seq x y z
N MET A 1 -18.52 7.68 -0.46
CA MET A 1 -17.06 7.89 -0.31
C MET A 1 -16.32 6.71 -0.93
N GLU A 2 -15.11 6.92 -1.44
CA GLU A 2 -14.29 5.83 -1.99
C GLU A 2 -13.55 5.11 -0.87
N LYS A 3 -13.22 3.83 -1.09
CA LYS A 3 -12.46 3.02 -0.15
C LYS A 3 -11.26 2.40 -0.84
N ILE A 4 -10.21 2.16 -0.07
CA ILE A 4 -9.13 1.29 -0.48
C ILE A 4 -9.34 -0.09 0.13
N LYS A 5 -9.16 -1.13 -0.68
CA LYS A 5 -9.25 -2.53 -0.28
C LYS A 5 -7.90 -3.20 -0.49
N ILE A 6 -7.39 -3.82 0.56
CA ILE A 6 -6.11 -4.51 0.56
C ILE A 6 -6.24 -5.82 1.34
N GLY A 7 -6.11 -6.95 0.64
CA GLY A 7 -6.48 -8.25 1.18
C GLY A 7 -7.93 -8.27 1.66
N THR A 8 -8.12 -8.53 2.95
CA THR A 8 -9.43 -8.52 3.63
C THR A 8 -9.78 -7.18 4.27
N ASN A 9 -8.87 -6.21 4.26
CA ASN A 9 -9.04 -4.93 4.92
C ASN A 9 -9.62 -3.89 3.96
N GLU A 10 -10.45 -3.01 4.50
CA GLU A 10 -11.03 -1.86 3.79
C GLU A 10 -10.84 -0.61 4.64
N PHE A 11 -10.37 0.47 4.02
CA PHE A 11 -10.19 1.77 4.68
C PHE A 11 -10.82 2.88 3.84
N GLU A 12 -11.29 3.94 4.49
CA GLU A 12 -11.83 5.09 3.80
C GLU A 12 -10.71 5.86 3.11
N LEU A 13 -10.86 6.10 1.81
CA LEU A 13 -9.89 6.87 1.03
C LEU A 13 -10.22 8.36 1.17
N VAL A 14 -9.23 9.16 1.52
CA VAL A 14 -9.39 10.62 1.53
C VAL A 14 -9.53 11.12 0.09
N VAL A 15 -10.36 12.15 -0.12
CA VAL A 15 -10.55 12.76 -1.45
C VAL A 15 -9.21 13.23 -2.01
N ASN A 16 -8.89 12.85 -3.25
CA ASN A 16 -7.58 13.08 -3.88
C ASN A 16 -6.40 12.50 -3.08
N GLY A 17 -6.64 11.48 -2.25
CA GLY A 17 -5.64 10.83 -1.41
C GLY A 17 -4.71 9.88 -2.16
N ILE A 18 -4.81 9.79 -3.48
CA ILE A 18 -3.88 8.98 -4.29
C ILE A 18 -2.92 9.91 -5.01
N THR A 19 -1.63 9.65 -4.86
CA THR A 19 -0.59 10.39 -5.58
C THR A 19 0.41 9.43 -6.18
N ASP A 20 0.59 9.51 -7.49
CA ASP A 20 1.63 8.80 -8.22
C ASP A 20 2.90 9.67 -8.32
N ARG A 21 4.05 9.07 -8.05
CA ARG A 21 5.39 9.65 -8.23
C ARG A 21 6.26 8.60 -8.91
N ASP A 22 7.37 9.03 -9.53
CA ASP A 22 8.31 8.10 -10.16
C ASP A 22 8.63 6.91 -9.24
N LYS A 23 8.22 5.72 -9.68
CA LYS A 23 8.40 4.43 -8.98
C LYS A 23 7.79 4.33 -7.58
N SER A 24 6.81 5.17 -7.23
CA SER A 24 6.10 5.07 -5.96
C SER A 24 4.67 5.60 -6.04
N ARG A 25 3.78 5.02 -5.25
CA ARG A 25 2.40 5.50 -5.10
C ARG A 25 2.08 5.75 -3.64
N SER A 26 1.43 6.85 -3.35
CA SER A 26 0.96 7.19 -2.01
C SER A 26 -0.56 7.08 -1.93
N PHE A 27 -1.05 6.56 -0.80
CA PHE A 27 -2.46 6.47 -0.47
C PHE A 27 -2.72 7.12 0.88
N THR A 28 -3.64 8.07 0.95
CA THR A 28 -4.07 8.71 2.19
C THR A 28 -5.44 8.18 2.59
N ILE A 29 -5.50 7.53 3.75
CA ILE A 29 -6.71 6.92 4.29
C ILE A 29 -7.11 7.54 5.62
N ALA A 30 -8.41 7.57 5.91
CA ALA A 30 -8.93 7.87 7.24
C ALA A 30 -9.10 6.57 8.01
N SER A 31 -8.54 6.48 9.22
CA SER A 31 -8.69 5.30 10.07
C SER A 31 -8.32 5.59 11.52
N GLU A 32 -9.10 5.03 12.44
CA GLU A 32 -8.81 5.03 13.88
C GLU A 32 -7.93 3.85 14.31
N ALA A 33 -7.62 2.92 13.39
CA ALA A 33 -6.80 1.76 13.67
C ALA A 33 -5.39 2.14 14.16
N GLN A 34 -4.76 1.24 14.90
CA GLN A 34 -3.40 1.43 15.37
C GLN A 34 -2.40 1.31 14.22
N TYR A 35 -1.24 1.95 14.36
CA TYR A 35 -0.19 1.93 13.34
C TYR A 35 0.18 0.50 12.92
N ALA A 36 0.28 -0.43 13.87
CA ALA A 36 0.63 -1.82 13.60
C ALA A 36 -0.43 -2.54 12.75
N GLU A 37 -1.71 -2.17 12.87
CA GLU A 37 -2.78 -2.74 12.04
C GLU A 37 -2.70 -2.22 10.61
N ILE A 38 -2.40 -0.93 10.43
CA ILE A 38 -2.16 -0.34 9.11
C ILE A 38 -0.92 -0.98 8.47
N GLU A 39 0.16 -1.15 9.22
CA GLU A 39 1.38 -1.80 8.74
C GLU A 39 1.13 -3.25 8.31
N ALA A 40 0.39 -4.02 9.11
CA ALA A 40 0.02 -5.39 8.75
C ALA A 40 -0.90 -5.45 7.52
N ALA A 41 -1.86 -4.54 7.39
CA ALA A 41 -2.76 -4.49 6.25
C ALA A 41 -2.03 -4.17 4.94
N PHE A 42 -0.99 -3.32 4.99
CA PHE A 42 -0.17 -2.94 3.84
C PHE A 42 1.14 -3.74 3.72
N ALA A 43 1.25 -4.88 4.42
CA ALA A 43 2.39 -5.78 4.27
C ALA A 43 2.47 -6.38 2.86
N ASP A 44 1.32 -6.67 2.25
CA ASP A 44 1.22 -7.13 0.87
C ASP A 44 0.56 -6.06 -0.01
N THR A 45 1.40 -5.33 -0.75
CA THR A 45 0.98 -4.23 -1.62
C THR A 45 0.71 -4.68 -3.06
N SER A 46 0.75 -5.99 -3.34
CA SER A 46 0.69 -6.52 -4.72
C SER A 46 -0.69 -6.35 -5.38
N ASN A 47 -1.74 -6.09 -4.59
CA ASN A 47 -3.11 -5.99 -5.09
C ASN A 47 -3.93 -5.00 -4.27
N ILE A 48 -3.72 -3.72 -4.54
CA ILE A 48 -4.45 -2.63 -3.89
C ILE A 48 -5.59 -2.21 -4.79
N LYS A 49 -6.83 -2.22 -4.29
CA LYS A 49 -8.01 -1.86 -5.07
C LYS A 49 -8.66 -0.60 -4.52
N VAL A 50 -9.07 0.29 -5.38
CA VAL A 50 -10.01 1.36 -5.05
C VAL A 50 -11.40 0.84 -5.37
N VAL A 51 -12.28 0.90 -4.38
CA VAL A 51 -13.65 0.44 -4.51
C VAL A 51 -14.62 1.57 -4.20
N SER A 52 -15.76 1.57 -4.88
CA SER A 52 -16.87 2.46 -4.55
C SER A 52 -17.47 2.06 -3.20
N GLU A 53 -18.33 2.93 -2.65
CA GLU A 53 -19.07 2.64 -1.41
C GLU A 53 -19.92 1.36 -1.52
N GLY A 54 -20.41 1.04 -2.72
CA GLY A 54 -21.16 -0.18 -3.03
C GLY A 54 -20.30 -1.43 -3.26
N GLY A 55 -18.98 -1.32 -3.13
CA GLY A 55 -18.03 -2.44 -3.29
C GLY A 55 -17.62 -2.75 -4.73
N GLU A 56 -18.02 -1.94 -5.70
CA GLU A 56 -17.56 -2.06 -7.08
C GLU A 56 -16.09 -1.65 -7.18
N VAL A 57 -15.27 -2.42 -7.90
CA VAL A 57 -13.86 -2.06 -8.13
C VAL A 57 -13.77 -0.96 -9.18
N LEU A 58 -13.33 0.22 -8.77
CA LEU A 58 -13.12 1.37 -9.65
C LEU A 58 -11.74 1.31 -10.32
N THR A 59 -10.71 0.89 -9.57
CA THR A 59 -9.34 0.79 -10.06
C THR A 59 -8.58 -0.27 -9.27
N ALA A 60 -7.65 -0.98 -9.91
CA ALA A 60 -6.77 -1.93 -9.25
C ALA A 60 -5.30 -1.61 -9.58
N TYR A 61 -4.48 -1.54 -8.54
CA TYR A 61 -3.05 -1.33 -8.60
C TYR A 61 -2.33 -2.64 -8.30
N LEU A 62 -1.73 -3.22 -9.35
CA LEU A 62 -1.06 -4.53 -9.32
C LEU A 62 0.46 -4.43 -9.39
N ASP A 63 0.97 -3.20 -9.39
CA ASP A 63 2.37 -2.81 -9.56
C ASP A 63 3.06 -2.51 -8.22
N GLY A 64 2.36 -2.64 -7.08
CA GLY A 64 2.93 -2.40 -5.76
C GLY A 64 3.90 -3.51 -5.34
N VAL A 65 5.19 -3.19 -5.23
CA VAL A 65 6.26 -4.15 -4.92
C VAL A 65 6.68 -4.19 -3.45
N GLY A 66 6.18 -3.25 -2.66
CA GLY A 66 6.35 -3.25 -1.22
C GLY A 66 6.07 -1.91 -0.56
N LEU A 67 5.84 -1.97 0.75
CA LEU A 67 5.68 -0.81 1.60
C LEU A 67 7.01 -0.05 1.75
N LYS A 68 7.00 1.27 1.52
CA LYS A 68 8.15 2.16 1.74
C LYS A 68 8.04 2.92 3.06
N SER A 69 6.87 3.49 3.35
CA SER A 69 6.66 4.23 4.59
C SER A 69 5.18 4.36 4.94
N ILE A 70 4.89 4.55 6.23
CA ILE A 70 3.57 4.93 6.74
C ILE A 70 3.76 6.17 7.62
N ARG A 71 2.98 7.21 7.36
CA ARG A 71 2.95 8.42 8.18
C ARG A 71 1.57 8.62 8.74
N ARG A 72 1.45 8.76 10.06
CA ARG A 72 0.20 9.09 10.73
C ARG A 72 0.09 10.60 10.95
N ASP A 73 -1.07 11.16 10.63
CA ASP A 73 -1.51 12.49 11.05
C ASP A 73 -2.55 12.34 12.16
N TYR A 74 -2.16 12.71 13.38
CA TYR A 74 -3.02 12.58 14.57
C TYR A 74 -4.12 13.64 14.64
N GLU A 75 -3.91 14.80 14.04
CA GLU A 75 -4.90 15.89 14.05
C GLU A 75 -6.01 15.61 13.05
N ALA A 76 -5.64 15.09 11.86
CA ALA A 76 -6.60 14.73 10.82
C ALA A 76 -7.17 13.31 10.96
N GLY A 77 -6.59 12.45 11.81
CA GLY A 77 -7.00 11.04 11.94
C GLY A 77 -6.71 10.21 10.68
N THR A 78 -5.62 10.53 9.97
CA THR A 78 -5.29 9.90 8.68
C THR A 78 -3.94 9.21 8.68
N TYR A 79 -3.76 8.29 7.73
CA TYR A 79 -2.49 7.66 7.41
C TYR A 79 -2.15 7.91 5.95
N THR A 80 -0.91 8.29 5.68
CA THR A 80 -0.34 8.32 4.32
C THR A 80 0.61 7.14 4.17
N ILE A 81 0.28 6.22 3.27
CA ILE A 81 1.01 5.01 2.99
C ILE A 81 1.72 5.18 1.65
N GLU A 82 3.04 5.10 1.64
CA GLU A 82 3.84 5.10 0.41
C GLU A 82 4.25 3.66 0.07
N VAL A 83 3.92 3.24 -1.14
CA VAL A 83 4.32 1.95 -1.72
C VAL A 83 5.30 2.18 -2.87
N SER A 84 6.27 1.29 -3.01
CA SER A 84 7.15 1.25 -4.16
C SER A 84 6.43 0.58 -5.32
N THR A 85 6.66 1.07 -6.54
CA THR A 85 6.25 0.43 -7.80
C THR A 85 7.46 0.08 -8.69
N ASP A 86 8.68 0.21 -8.16
CA ASP A 86 9.91 -0.13 -8.87
C ASP A 86 10.07 -1.65 -9.05
N ALA A 87 9.84 -2.16 -10.27
CA ALA A 87 10.05 -3.57 -10.59
C ALA A 87 11.49 -4.05 -10.30
N MET A 88 12.50 -3.17 -10.40
CA MET A 88 13.89 -3.55 -10.12
C MET A 88 14.12 -3.90 -8.63
N VAL A 89 13.27 -3.40 -7.74
CA VAL A 89 13.34 -3.74 -6.31
C VAL A 89 12.92 -5.18 -6.06
N VAL A 90 12.00 -5.72 -6.87
CA VAL A 90 11.59 -7.14 -6.81
C VAL A 90 12.75 -8.02 -7.25
N GLU A 91 13.31 -7.75 -8.42
CA GLU A 91 14.43 -8.52 -8.98
C GLU A 91 15.63 -8.52 -8.02
N LEU A 92 15.95 -7.37 -7.41
CA LEU A 92 17.05 -7.27 -6.45
C LEU A 92 16.80 -8.09 -5.17
N LYS A 93 15.56 -8.13 -4.67
CA LYS A 93 15.20 -8.96 -3.51
C LYS A 93 15.34 -10.45 -3.84
N GLU A 94 14.86 -10.87 -5.00
CA GLU A 94 14.93 -12.26 -5.46
C GLU A 94 16.39 -12.71 -5.66
N ILE A 95 17.22 -11.90 -6.32
CA ILE A 95 18.65 -12.18 -6.49
C ILE A 95 19.36 -12.32 -5.15
N ARG A 96 19.07 -11.43 -4.18
CA ARG A 96 19.66 -11.51 -2.83
C ARG A 96 19.23 -12.79 -2.11
N ALA A 97 17.97 -13.20 -2.23
CA ALA A 97 17.47 -14.43 -1.63
C ALA A 97 18.16 -15.67 -2.23
N LEU A 98 18.34 -15.71 -3.55
CA LEU A 98 19.05 -16.79 -4.24
C LEU A 98 20.52 -16.88 -3.81
N LEU A 99 21.22 -15.75 -3.70
CA LEU A 99 22.61 -15.71 -3.23
C LEU A 99 22.74 -16.20 -1.78
N ALA A 100 21.81 -15.82 -0.91
CA ALA A 100 21.80 -16.29 0.48
C ALA A 100 21.56 -17.80 0.59
N ALA A 101 20.69 -18.35 -0.26
CA ALA A 101 20.40 -19.79 -0.30
C ALA A 101 21.57 -20.62 -0.86
N GLN A 102 22.41 -20.05 -1.74
CA GLN A 102 23.60 -20.72 -2.28
C GLN A 102 24.82 -20.65 -1.35
N ALA A 103 24.78 -19.78 -0.33
CA ALA A 103 25.85 -19.63 0.65
C ALA A 103 25.68 -20.52 1.90
N GLN A 104 24.63 -21.35 1.93
CA GLN A 104 24.36 -22.39 2.94
C GLN A 104 24.72 -23.77 2.41
#